data_AF-A0A9W5PL44-F1
#
_entry.id   AF-A0A9W5PL44-F1
#
_cell.length_a   1.000
_cell.length_b   1.000
_cell.length_c   1.000
_cell.angle_alpha   90.00
_cell.angle_beta   90.00
_cell.angle_gamma   90.00
#
_symmetry.space_group_name_H-M   'P 1'
#
loop_
_entity.id
_entity.type
_entity.pdbx_description
1 polymer ?
#
loop_
_entity_poly.entity_id
_entity_poly.type
_entity_poly.pdbx_seq_one_letter_code
_entity_poly.pdbx_strand_id
1 'polypeptide(L)'
;MYEKHNVVGLDFTISELYVNSRNEKTNYLRFYRQALEKLAKAQRVLSRHTKGSGRWNKQRIRVAKLHEKVANQRKNFLYHKSKK
;
A
#
# COMPACT_ATOMS: atom_id res chain seq x y z
N MET A 1 1.01 40.54 -4.56
CA MET A 1 2.07 39.63 -5.04
C MET A 1 1.61 38.21 -4.77
N TYR A 2 1.43 37.37 -5.79
CA TYR A 2 0.94 36.00 -5.60
C TYR A 2 2.12 35.05 -5.35
N GLU A 3 2.09 34.38 -4.21
CA GLU A 3 3.07 33.38 -3.80
C GLU A 3 2.84 32.09 -4.60
N LYS A 4 3.79 31.75 -5.47
CA LYS A 4 3.74 30.59 -6.35
C LYS A 4 3.98 29.34 -5.50
N HIS A 5 2.91 28.73 -5.02
CA HIS A 5 2.98 27.43 -4.37
C HIS A 5 3.40 26.40 -5.42
N ASN A 6 4.64 25.92 -5.33
CA ASN A 6 5.10 24.75 -6.09
C ASN A 6 4.33 23.53 -5.60
N VAL A 7 3.15 23.30 -6.17
CA VAL A 7 2.40 22.07 -5.97
C VAL A 7 3.13 20.99 -6.75
N VAL A 8 3.98 20.24 -6.07
CA VAL A 8 4.58 19.03 -6.63
C VAL A 8 3.46 17.99 -6.73
N GLY A 9 2.84 17.89 -7.91
CA GLY A 9 1.94 16.80 -8.26
C GLY A 9 2.74 15.50 -8.35
N LEU A 10 2.70 14.69 -7.31
CA LEU A 10 3.28 13.35 -7.31
C LEU A 10 2.25 12.37 -7.89
N ASP A 11 2.21 12.23 -9.21
CA ASP A 11 1.46 11.16 -9.87
C ASP A 11 2.19 9.82 -9.69
N PHE A 12 1.78 9.05 -8.68
CA PHE A 12 2.32 7.71 -8.42
C PHE A 12 1.54 6.64 -9.19
N THR A 13 1.84 6.45 -10.46
CA THR A 13 1.49 5.24 -11.21
C THR A 13 2.36 4.08 -10.71
N ILE A 14 1.80 3.20 -9.87
CA ILE A 14 2.46 1.99 -9.34
C ILE A 14 3.08 1.11 -10.43
N SER A 15 2.60 1.22 -11.68
CA SER A 15 3.15 0.59 -12.88
C SER A 15 4.56 1.06 -13.24
N GLU A 16 4.89 2.33 -13.00
CA GLU A 16 6.13 2.96 -13.49
C GLU A 16 7.25 3.02 -12.44
N LEU A 17 6.95 2.68 -11.18
CA LEU A 17 7.90 2.93 -10.10
C LEU A 17 9.24 2.27 -10.34
N TYR A 18 9.35 1.12 -11.04
CA TYR A 18 10.65 0.48 -11.24
C TYR A 18 10.66 -0.36 -12.55
N VAL A 19 11.40 0.08 -13.62
CA VAL A 19 12.21 -0.77 -14.59
C VAL A 19 13.74 -0.50 -14.45
N ASN A 20 14.57 -1.54 -14.30
CA ASN A 20 15.99 -1.55 -13.89
C ASN A 20 16.63 -2.38 -14.99
N SER A 21 17.77 -1.94 -15.51
CA SER A 21 18.52 -2.57 -16.59
C SER A 21 18.85 -4.06 -16.37
N ARG A 22 18.66 -4.61 -15.16
CA ARG A 22 18.85 -6.04 -14.82
C ARG A 22 17.61 -6.93 -14.83
N ASN A 23 16.44 -6.44 -15.24
CA ASN A 23 15.22 -7.26 -15.40
C ASN A 23 14.70 -7.99 -14.14
N GLU A 24 15.14 -7.63 -12.93
CA GLU A 24 14.75 -8.26 -11.64
C GLU A 24 13.33 -7.85 -11.16
N LYS A 25 12.37 -7.76 -12.08
CA LYS A 25 11.18 -6.89 -11.93
C LYS A 25 9.84 -7.53 -12.16
N THR A 26 9.58 -8.61 -11.44
CA THR A 26 8.29 -9.29 -11.60
C THR A 26 7.67 -9.73 -10.29
N ASN A 27 8.45 -10.17 -9.30
CA ASN A 27 7.87 -10.74 -8.08
C ASN A 27 7.36 -9.70 -7.06
N TYR A 28 8.08 -8.60 -6.82
CA TYR A 28 7.68 -7.62 -5.79
C TYR A 28 6.33 -6.94 -6.10
N LEU A 29 6.11 -6.50 -7.35
CA LEU A 29 4.85 -5.87 -7.77
C LEU A 29 3.66 -6.82 -7.61
N ARG A 30 3.85 -8.11 -7.88
CA ARG A 30 2.79 -9.11 -7.81
C ARG A 30 2.36 -9.35 -6.36
N PHE A 31 3.30 -9.53 -5.43
CA PHE A 31 2.97 -9.69 -4.00
C PHE A 31 2.33 -8.44 -3.42
N TYR A 32 2.81 -7.26 -3.81
CA TYR A 32 2.30 -5.99 -3.34
C TYR A 32 0.87 -5.72 -3.86
N ARG A 33 0.61 -5.95 -5.15
CA ARG A 33 -0.76 -5.85 -5.73
C ARG A 33 -1.72 -6.81 -5.04
N GLN A 34 -1.32 -8.06 -4.83
CA GLN A 34 -2.15 -9.04 -4.10
C GLN A 34 -2.43 -8.61 -2.65
N ALA A 35 -1.46 -8.01 -1.96
CA ALA A 35 -1.64 -7.49 -0.61
C ALA A 35 -2.62 -6.31 -0.58
N LEU A 36 -2.52 -5.39 -1.54
CA LEU A 36 -3.45 -4.27 -1.69
C LEU A 36 -4.87 -4.73 -2.04
N GLU A 37 -5.03 -5.71 -2.92
CA GLU A 37 -6.35 -6.28 -3.22
C GLU A 37 -7.00 -6.90 -1.99
N LYS A 38 -6.23 -7.65 -1.19
CA LYS A 38 -6.71 -8.23 0.08
C LYS A 38 -7.13 -7.13 1.06
N LEU A 39 -6.35 -6.05 1.14
CA LEU A 39 -6.67 -4.90 1.97
C LEU A 39 -7.96 -4.21 1.52
N ALA A 40 -8.11 -3.95 0.22
CA ALA A 40 -9.31 -3.32 -0.35
C ALA A 40 -10.57 -4.18 -0.11
N LYS A 41 -10.47 -5.49 -0.31
CA LYS A 41 -11.55 -6.44 0.03
C LYS A 41 -11.89 -6.36 1.52
N ALA A 42 -10.89 -6.37 2.39
CA ALA A 42 -11.11 -6.30 3.83
C ALA A 42 -11.75 -4.96 4.27
N GLN A 43 -11.37 -3.84 3.65
CA GLN A 43 -12.00 -2.54 3.90
C GLN A 43 -13.44 -2.49 3.40
N ARG A 44 -13.75 -3.06 2.23
CA ARG A 44 -15.12 -3.16 1.71
C ARG A 44 -16.02 -3.98 2.63
N VAL A 45 -15.50 -5.09 3.17
CA VAL A 45 -16.21 -5.91 4.17
C VAL A 45 -16.43 -5.10 5.45
N LEU A 46 -15.41 -4.38 5.95
CA LEU A 46 -15.54 -3.53 7.14
C LEU A 46 -16.63 -2.47 6.98
N SER A 47 -16.69 -1.82 5.82
CA SER A 47 -17.67 -0.78 5.51
C SER A 47 -19.11 -1.30 5.47
N ARG A 48 -19.30 -2.59 5.21
CA ARG A 48 -20.63 -3.24 5.22
C ARG A 48 -21.06 -3.68 6.61
N HIS A 49 -20.15 -3.73 7.58
CA HIS A 49 -20.48 -4.10 8.95
C HIS A 49 -20.94 -2.89 9.77
N THR A 50 -21.96 -3.10 10.60
CA THR A 50 -22.44 -2.09 11.55
C THR A 50 -21.32 -1.73 12.53
N LYS A 51 -20.95 -0.44 12.55
CA LYS A 51 -19.94 0.11 13.47
C LYS A 51 -20.29 -0.25 14.92
N GLY A 52 -19.29 -0.66 15.70
CA GLY A 52 -19.48 -1.08 17.09
C GLY A 52 -19.94 -2.52 17.29
N SER A 53 -20.41 -3.21 16.24
CA SER A 53 -20.71 -4.65 16.35
C SER A 53 -19.44 -5.48 16.59
N GLY A 54 -19.60 -6.67 17.20
CA GLY A 54 -18.48 -7.60 17.41
C GLY A 54 -17.80 -8.02 16.09
N ARG A 55 -18.58 -8.18 15.01
CA ARG A 55 -18.05 -8.50 13.66
C ARG A 55 -17.25 -7.33 13.09
N TRP A 56 -17.72 -6.09 13.27
CA TRP A 56 -16.97 -4.90 12.88
C TRP A 56 -15.63 -4.78 13.60
N ASN A 57 -15.61 -5.01 14.92
CA ASN A 57 -14.36 -4.98 15.70
C ASN A 57 -13.33 -6.01 15.21
N LYS A 58 -13.76 -7.26 14.98
CA LYS A 58 -12.90 -8.32 14.42
C LYS A 58 -12.34 -7.93 13.05
N GLN A 59 -13.20 -7.39 12.18
CA GLN A 59 -12.78 -6.99 10.83
C GLN A 59 -11.84 -5.77 10.84
N ARG A 60 -12.05 -4.81 11.75
CA ARG A 60 -11.18 -3.64 11.91
C ARG A 60 -9.74 -4.06 12.27
N ILE A 61 -9.60 -5.01 13.19
CA ILE A 61 -8.30 -5.57 13.58
C ILE A 61 -7.63 -6.26 12.38
N ARG A 62 -8.39 -7.02 11.58
CA ARG A 62 -7.88 -7.65 10.35
C ARG A 62 -7.37 -6.61 9.35
N VAL A 63 -8.10 -5.51 9.15
CA VAL A 63 -7.66 -4.40 8.29
C VAL A 63 -6.36 -3.78 8.81
N ALA A 64 -6.24 -3.54 10.12
CA ALA A 64 -5.02 -2.99 10.72
C ALA A 64 -3.79 -3.89 10.49
N LYS A 65 -3.93 -5.21 10.71
CA LYS A 65 -2.85 -6.18 10.44
C LYS A 65 -2.42 -6.21 8.98
N LEU A 66 -3.36 -6.06 8.04
CA LEU A 66 -3.04 -5.99 6.62
C LEU A 66 -2.29 -4.71 6.26
N HIS A 67 -2.68 -3.57 6.83
CA HIS A 67 -1.96 -2.30 6.67
C HIS A 67 -0.52 -2.40 7.17
N GLU A 68 -0.33 -2.94 8.37
CA GLU A 68 0.99 -3.16 8.95
C GLU A 68 1.87 -4.03 8.04
N LYS A 69 1.33 -5.14 7.53
CA LYS A 69 2.06 -6.03 6.61
C LYS A 69 2.51 -5.30 5.33
N VAL A 70 1.62 -4.50 4.73
CA VAL A 70 1.94 -3.72 3.53
C VAL A 70 3.02 -2.66 3.82
N ALA A 71 2.90 -1.95 4.95
CA ALA A 71 3.89 -0.95 5.36
C ALA A 71 5.27 -1.58 5.61
N ASN A 72 5.32 -2.71 6.30
CA ASN A 72 6.57 -3.45 6.56
C ASN A 72 7.21 -3.95 5.26
N GLN A 73 6.42 -4.43 4.30
CA GLN A 73 6.92 -4.83 2.98
C GLN A 73 7.48 -3.64 2.17
N ARG A 74 6.86 -2.46 2.25
CA ARG A 74 7.38 -1.23 1.64
C ARG A 74 8.69 -0.81 2.30
N LYS A 75 8.75 -0.80 3.63
CA LYS A 75 9.94 -0.41 4.40
C LYS A 75 11.14 -1.32 4.13
N ASN A 76 10.93 -2.64 4.13
CA ASN A 76 11.98 -3.61 3.83
C ASN A 76 12.56 -3.40 2.42
N PHE A 77 11.70 -3.18 1.43
CA PHE A 77 12.13 -2.91 0.07
C PHE A 77 12.95 -1.61 -0.08
N LEU A 78 12.51 -0.53 0.57
CA LEU A 78 13.25 0.74 0.58
C LEU A 78 14.62 0.58 1.27
N TYR A 79 14.67 -0.12 2.40
CA TYR A 79 15.91 -0.40 3.12
C TYR A 79 16.90 -1.19 2.27
N HIS A 80 16.44 -2.23 1.57
CA HIS A 80 17.28 -3.03 0.68
C HIS A 80 17.83 -2.22 -0.50
N LYS A 81 17.05 -1.26 -1.02
CA LYS A 81 17.51 -0.37 -2.10
C LYS A 81 18.48 0.71 -1.67
N SER A 82 18.30 1.25 -0.46
CA SER A 82 19.17 2.30 0.07
C SER A 82 20.57 1.78 0.47
N LYS A 83 20.73 0.46 0.59
CA LYS A 83 22.01 -0.20 0.93
C LYS A 83 22.86 -0.54 -0.31
N LYS A 84 22.50 -0.02 -1.48
CA LYS A 84 23.24 -0.12 -2.74
C LYS A 84 23.70 1.25 -3.16
#